data_AF-A0AB38BCY6-F1
#
_entry.id   AF-A0AB38BCY6-F1
#
_cell.length_a   1.000
_cell.length_b   1.000
_cell.length_c   1.000
_cell.angle_alpha   90.00
_cell.angle_beta   90.00
_cell.angle_gamma   90.00
#
_symmetry.space_group_name_H-M   'P 1'
#
loop_
_entity.id
_entity.type
_entity.pdbx_description
1 polymer ?
#
loop_
_entity_poly.entity_id
_entity_poly.type
_entity_poly.pdbx_seq_one_letter_code
_entity_poly.pdbx_strand_id
1 'polypeptide(L)'
;MAEETDALAAMARILSPHCRVTRLSDGALIADWKRTRFLGLATAEVQKFSSGSPEERAELVTGLLRAGCATRRRKKSPDVRVGLWLGGVHLLIRTLGFGRVLRLLSLAAPGYARADLPSTEEVGRLKRAVQSHSSRSWLVNGDCKSEAVTAFVLLRRCGLKAVLHVGVHEHPFALHAWTASGGLCVPDAVPRGHTFTPVLLIDGGGQ
;
A
#
# COMPACT_ATOMS: atom_id res chain seq x y z
N MET A 1 -27.48 -5.05 12.03
CA MET A 1 -26.46 -3.98 11.85
C MET A 1 -25.05 -4.53 11.92
N ALA A 2 -24.65 -5.25 12.98
CA ALA A 2 -23.28 -5.80 13.13
C ALA A 2 -22.82 -6.68 11.95
N GLU A 3 -23.64 -7.65 11.52
CA GLU A 3 -23.33 -8.55 10.39
C GLU A 3 -23.12 -7.83 9.05
N GLU A 4 -23.86 -6.74 8.82
CA GLU A 4 -23.75 -5.96 7.58
C GLU A 4 -22.44 -5.14 7.56
N THR A 5 -22.04 -4.59 8.70
CA THR A 5 -20.72 -3.97 8.86
C THR A 5 -19.58 -4.95 8.66
N ASP A 6 -19.72 -6.18 9.17
CA ASP A 6 -18.71 -7.23 9.00
C ASP A 6 -18.60 -7.69 7.54
N ALA A 7 -19.72 -7.78 6.84
CA ALA A 7 -19.76 -8.11 5.42
C ALA A 7 -19.11 -7.03 4.55
N LEU A 8 -19.42 -5.75 4.79
CA LEU A 8 -18.78 -4.64 4.08
C LEU A 8 -17.28 -4.58 4.39
N ALA A 9 -16.86 -4.89 5.62
CA ALA A 9 -15.44 -5.00 5.98
C ALA A 9 -14.75 -6.18 5.24
N ALA A 10 -15.41 -7.33 5.12
CA ALA A 10 -14.90 -8.47 4.36
C ALA A 10 -14.78 -8.15 2.86
N MET A 11 -15.80 -7.51 2.28
CA MET A 11 -15.75 -6.99 0.90
C MET A 11 -14.59 -6.01 0.70
N ALA A 12 -14.44 -5.04 1.61
CA ALA A 12 -13.36 -4.07 1.55
C ALA A 12 -11.98 -4.76 1.60
N ARG A 13 -11.80 -5.80 2.42
CA ARG A 13 -10.55 -6.60 2.44
C ARG A 13 -10.29 -7.32 1.13
N ILE A 14 -11.31 -7.91 0.50
CA ILE A 14 -11.19 -8.67 -0.76
C ILE A 14 -10.88 -7.74 -1.94
N LEU A 15 -11.55 -6.59 -2.00
CA LEU A 15 -11.44 -5.64 -3.11
C LEU A 15 -10.25 -4.67 -2.96
N SER A 16 -9.68 -4.58 -1.77
CA SER A 16 -8.43 -3.87 -1.50
C SER A 16 -7.25 -4.54 -2.22
N PRO A 17 -6.24 -3.77 -2.69
CA PRO A 17 -6.05 -2.33 -2.51
C PRO A 17 -6.72 -1.47 -3.57
N HIS A 18 -7.27 -2.03 -4.65
CA HIS A 18 -7.66 -1.22 -5.79
C HIS A 18 -9.04 -0.59 -5.68
N CYS A 19 -9.90 -1.10 -4.80
CA CYS A 19 -11.21 -0.53 -4.58
C CYS A 19 -11.40 0.01 -3.16
N ARG A 20 -12.24 1.04 -3.04
CA ARG A 20 -12.81 1.52 -1.77
C ARG A 20 -14.30 1.19 -1.75
N VAL A 21 -14.75 0.55 -0.68
CA VAL A 21 -16.16 0.30 -0.42
C VAL A 21 -16.68 1.38 0.51
N THR A 22 -17.76 2.05 0.13
CA THR A 22 -18.42 3.09 0.92
C THR A 22 -19.87 2.68 1.13
N ARG A 23 -20.31 2.63 2.39
CA ARG A 23 -21.71 2.36 2.73
C ARG A 23 -22.58 3.54 2.30
N LEU A 24 -23.74 3.26 1.70
CA LEU A 24 -24.80 4.22 1.39
C LEU A 24 -26.08 3.82 2.11
N SER A 25 -27.12 4.66 2.07
CA SER A 25 -28.44 4.37 2.65
C SER A 25 -29.07 3.10 2.06
N ASP A 26 -28.92 2.92 0.74
CA ASP A 26 -29.60 1.86 -0.03
C ASP A 26 -28.62 0.82 -0.62
N GLY A 27 -27.48 0.63 0.07
CA GLY A 27 -26.50 -0.40 -0.28
C GLY A 27 -25.05 0.09 -0.14
N ALA A 28 -24.23 -0.16 -1.16
CA ALA A 28 -22.81 0.18 -1.13
C ALA A 28 -22.28 0.68 -2.48
N LEU A 29 -21.34 1.62 -2.43
CA LEU A 29 -20.59 2.10 -3.58
C LEU A 29 -19.18 1.51 -3.56
N ILE A 30 -18.78 0.87 -4.65
CA ILE A 30 -17.41 0.43 -4.89
C ILE A 30 -16.76 1.41 -5.86
N ALA A 31 -15.77 2.15 -5.39
CA ALA A 31 -14.91 2.98 -6.23
C ALA A 31 -13.64 2.19 -6.61
N ASP A 32 -13.50 1.82 -7.88
CA ASP A 32 -12.31 1.18 -8.45
C ASP A 32 -11.33 2.26 -8.95
N TRP A 33 -10.29 2.52 -8.14
CA TRP A 33 -9.26 3.52 -8.44
C TRP A 33 -8.32 3.11 -9.56
N LYS A 34 -8.21 1.80 -9.83
CA LYS A 34 -7.33 1.29 -10.87
C LYS A 34 -7.94 1.50 -12.25
N ARG A 35 -9.27 1.43 -12.36
CA ARG A 35 -10.01 1.61 -13.63
C ARG A 35 -10.82 2.89 -13.70
N THR A 36 -10.78 3.72 -12.65
CA THR A 36 -11.59 4.94 -12.51
C THR A 36 -13.07 4.67 -12.78
N ARG A 37 -13.61 3.65 -12.11
CA ARG A 37 -15.02 3.22 -12.26
C ARG A 37 -15.73 3.18 -10.91
N PHE A 38 -17.04 3.33 -10.95
CA PHE A 38 -17.92 3.20 -9.80
C PHE A 38 -18.92 2.08 -10.06
N LEU A 39 -19.16 1.24 -9.06
CA LEU A 39 -20.15 0.18 -9.10
C LEU A 39 -21.06 0.34 -7.88
N GLY A 40 -22.36 0.48 -8.12
CA GLY A 40 -23.36 0.42 -7.07
C GLY A 40 -23.72 -1.03 -6.78
N LEU A 41 -23.89 -1.35 -5.50
CA LEU A 41 -24.51 -2.58 -5.03
C LEU A 41 -25.77 -2.21 -4.26
N ALA A 42 -26.88 -2.83 -4.60
CA ALA A 42 -28.14 -2.66 -3.89
C ALA A 42 -28.09 -3.36 -2.53
N THR A 43 -28.95 -2.95 -1.58
CA THR A 43 -29.06 -3.57 -0.26
C THR A 43 -29.22 -5.09 -0.30
N ALA A 44 -29.98 -5.63 -1.27
CA ALA A 44 -30.16 -7.07 -1.43
C ALA A 44 -28.84 -7.79 -1.79
N GLU A 45 -27.96 -7.16 -2.57
CA GLU A 45 -26.65 -7.72 -2.94
C GLU A 45 -25.68 -7.65 -1.77
N VAL A 46 -25.74 -6.58 -0.95
CA VAL A 46 -24.98 -6.48 0.30
C VAL A 46 -25.43 -7.55 1.30
N GLN A 47 -26.73 -7.80 1.41
CA GLN A 47 -27.28 -8.87 2.27
C GLN A 47 -26.86 -10.27 1.83
N LYS A 48 -26.86 -10.55 0.52
CA LYS A 48 -26.30 -11.81 -0.01
C LYS A 48 -24.83 -12.00 0.39
N PHE A 49 -24.08 -10.91 0.57
CA PHE A 49 -22.71 -10.98 1.04
C PHE A 49 -22.61 -11.28 2.55
N SER A 50 -23.52 -10.77 3.38
CA SER A 50 -23.52 -10.99 4.83
C SER A 50 -24.12 -12.32 5.25
N SER A 51 -25.29 -12.66 4.72
CA SER A 51 -26.14 -13.76 5.20
C SER A 51 -26.37 -14.85 4.14
N GLY A 52 -25.83 -14.67 2.93
CA GLY A 52 -25.94 -15.66 1.86
C GLY A 52 -25.05 -16.89 2.09
N SER A 53 -25.34 -17.96 1.36
CA SER A 53 -24.55 -19.19 1.43
C SER A 53 -23.09 -18.94 1.02
N PRO A 54 -22.14 -19.81 1.41
CA PRO A 54 -20.77 -19.75 0.90
C PRO A 54 -20.70 -19.71 -0.63
N GLU A 55 -21.59 -20.41 -1.34
CA GLU A 55 -21.66 -20.38 -2.81
C GLU A 55 -22.11 -19.02 -3.34
N GLU A 56 -23.17 -18.43 -2.79
CA GLU A 56 -23.68 -17.12 -3.22
C GLU A 56 -22.63 -16.01 -3.01
N ARG A 57 -21.90 -16.06 -1.89
CA ARG A 57 -20.76 -15.17 -1.63
C ARG A 57 -19.64 -15.39 -2.64
N ALA A 58 -19.31 -16.63 -2.97
CA ALA A 58 -18.28 -16.96 -3.94
C ALA A 58 -18.67 -16.48 -5.36
N GLU A 59 -19.94 -16.54 -5.73
CA GLU A 59 -20.45 -16.04 -7.01
C GLU A 59 -20.32 -14.51 -7.11
N LEU A 60 -20.73 -13.77 -6.08
CA LEU A 60 -20.57 -12.31 -6.02
C LEU A 60 -19.09 -11.90 -6.11
N VAL A 61 -18.21 -12.56 -5.34
CA VAL A 61 -16.77 -12.33 -5.41
C VAL A 61 -16.24 -12.64 -6.81
N THR A 62 -16.71 -13.71 -7.44
CA THR A 62 -16.31 -14.09 -8.81
C THR A 62 -16.79 -13.06 -9.84
N GLY A 63 -18.00 -12.52 -9.68
CA GLY A 63 -18.52 -11.42 -10.48
C GLY A 63 -17.65 -10.17 -10.38
N LEU A 64 -17.28 -9.76 -9.16
CA LEU A 64 -16.41 -8.61 -8.91
C LEU A 64 -14.98 -8.84 -9.43
N LEU A 65 -14.46 -10.07 -9.33
CA LEU A 65 -13.19 -10.47 -9.93
C LEU A 65 -13.22 -10.41 -11.47
N ARG A 66 -14.31 -10.88 -12.09
CA ARG A 66 -14.51 -10.83 -13.55
C ARG A 66 -14.66 -9.40 -14.05
N ALA A 67 -15.33 -8.54 -13.29
CA ALA A 67 -15.39 -7.09 -13.52
C ALA A 67 -14.03 -6.40 -13.37
N GLY A 68 -13.02 -7.09 -12.80
CA GLY A 68 -11.65 -6.63 -12.65
C GLY A 68 -11.40 -5.76 -11.42
N CYS A 69 -12.38 -5.69 -10.51
CA CYS A 69 -12.34 -4.87 -9.29
C CYS A 69 -11.48 -5.50 -8.20
N ALA A 70 -11.39 -6.82 -8.17
CA ALA A 70 -10.42 -7.54 -7.36
C ALA A 70 -9.40 -8.27 -8.23
N THR A 71 -8.19 -8.45 -7.69
CA THR A 71 -7.21 -9.37 -8.26
C THR A 71 -7.19 -10.64 -7.42
N ARG A 72 -7.57 -11.77 -8.02
CA ARG A 72 -7.57 -13.11 -7.37
C ARG A 72 -6.17 -13.55 -6.92
N ARG A 73 -5.11 -12.88 -7.38
CA ARG A 73 -3.72 -13.31 -7.27
C ARG A 73 -2.83 -12.15 -6.88
N ARG A 74 -2.01 -12.39 -5.85
CA ARG A 74 -0.84 -11.59 -5.48
C ARG A 74 0.03 -11.40 -6.73
N LYS A 75 -0.10 -10.26 -7.42
CA LYS A 75 0.80 -9.96 -8.53
C LYS A 75 2.16 -9.68 -7.90
N LYS A 76 3.14 -10.55 -8.17
CA LYS A 76 4.54 -10.22 -7.94
C LYS A 76 4.78 -8.85 -8.60
N SER A 77 5.23 -7.86 -7.83
CA SER A 77 5.67 -6.59 -8.41
C SER A 77 6.84 -6.92 -9.33
N PRO A 78 6.72 -6.72 -10.66
CA PRO A 78 7.83 -6.96 -11.56
C PRO A 78 8.91 -5.92 -11.27
N ASP A 79 10.17 -6.35 -11.27
CA ASP A 79 11.32 -5.50 -10.93
C ASP A 79 11.39 -4.22 -11.78
N VAL A 80 10.92 -4.28 -13.04
CA VAL A 80 10.77 -3.11 -13.93
C VAL A 80 9.91 -1.98 -13.33
N ARG A 81 8.88 -2.32 -12.54
CA ARG A 81 8.07 -1.31 -11.85
C ARG A 81 8.83 -0.65 -10.71
N VAL A 82 9.79 -1.34 -10.09
CA VAL A 82 10.60 -0.77 -9.00
C VAL A 82 11.42 0.42 -9.51
N GLY A 83 12.14 0.25 -10.62
CA GLY A 83 12.92 1.34 -11.22
C GLY A 83 12.07 2.56 -11.61
N LEU A 84 10.89 2.34 -12.21
CA LEU A 84 9.99 3.43 -12.62
C LEU A 84 9.41 4.19 -11.42
N TRP A 85 9.01 3.46 -10.37
CA TRP A 85 8.55 4.10 -9.13
C TRP A 85 9.69 4.84 -8.44
N LEU A 86 10.89 4.25 -8.37
CA LEU A 86 12.04 4.86 -7.72
C LEU A 86 12.42 6.18 -8.40
N GLY A 87 12.53 6.20 -9.73
CA GLY A 87 12.81 7.41 -10.49
C GLY A 87 11.69 8.45 -10.38
N GLY A 88 10.42 8.02 -10.48
CA GLY A 88 9.27 8.91 -10.37
C GLY A 88 9.13 9.54 -8.97
N VAL A 89 9.30 8.75 -7.91
CA VAL A 89 9.31 9.24 -6.52
C VAL A 89 10.45 10.21 -6.29
N HIS A 90 11.66 9.90 -6.76
CA HIS A 90 12.79 10.80 -6.64
C HIS A 90 12.53 12.15 -7.31
N LEU A 91 12.00 12.13 -8.54
CA LEU A 91 11.62 13.35 -9.26
C LEU A 91 10.54 14.16 -8.50
N LEU A 92 9.53 13.49 -7.96
CA LEU A 92 8.49 14.13 -7.15
C LEU A 92 9.06 14.77 -5.88
N ILE A 93 9.97 14.07 -5.18
CA ILE A 93 10.63 14.60 -3.99
C ILE A 93 11.48 15.81 -4.35
N ARG A 94 12.19 15.75 -5.48
CA ARG A 94 13.05 16.86 -5.95
C ARG A 94 12.26 18.08 -6.41
N THR A 95 11.05 17.90 -6.96
CA THR A 95 10.22 18.98 -7.48
C THR A 95 9.30 19.59 -6.43
N LEU A 96 8.68 18.78 -5.57
CA LEU A 96 7.68 19.22 -4.60
C LEU A 96 8.21 19.28 -3.17
N GLY A 97 9.31 18.60 -2.88
CA GLY A 97 9.83 18.40 -1.54
C GLY A 97 9.21 17.19 -0.85
N PHE A 98 9.98 16.58 0.06
CA PHE A 98 9.62 15.32 0.73
C PHE A 98 8.30 15.42 1.51
N GLY A 99 8.09 16.48 2.30
CA GLY A 99 6.87 16.65 3.08
C GLY A 99 5.59 16.74 2.23
N ARG A 100 5.67 17.33 1.02
CA ARG A 100 4.53 17.37 0.10
C ARG A 100 4.26 15.98 -0.49
N VAL A 101 5.31 15.24 -0.85
CA VAL A 101 5.16 13.85 -1.31
C VAL A 101 4.51 12.96 -0.26
N LEU A 102 4.86 13.13 1.03
CA LEU A 102 4.20 12.40 2.11
C LEU A 102 2.69 12.65 2.17
N ARG A 103 2.25 13.90 1.97
CA ARG A 103 0.81 14.25 1.89
C ARG A 103 0.12 13.61 0.69
N LEU A 104 0.83 13.40 -0.41
CA LEU A 104 0.29 12.75 -1.61
C LEU A 104 0.28 11.22 -1.51
N LEU A 105 0.86 10.62 -0.47
CA LEU A 105 0.84 9.16 -0.28
C LEU A 105 -0.57 8.61 -0.19
N SER A 106 -1.53 9.38 0.33
CA SER A 106 -2.95 8.99 0.38
C SER A 106 -3.55 8.73 -1.00
N LEU A 107 -2.98 9.30 -2.08
CA LEU A 107 -3.41 9.04 -3.45
C LEU A 107 -2.74 7.80 -4.04
N ALA A 108 -1.45 7.60 -3.76
CA ALA A 108 -0.68 6.49 -4.33
C ALA A 108 -0.86 5.17 -3.57
N ALA A 109 -1.09 5.27 -2.27
CA ALA A 109 -1.27 4.19 -1.30
C ALA A 109 -2.36 4.57 -0.26
N PRO A 110 -3.64 4.71 -0.68
CA PRO A 110 -4.73 5.03 0.24
C PRO A 110 -4.85 4.06 1.42
N GLY A 111 -5.71 4.42 2.38
CA GLY A 111 -6.14 3.53 3.46
C GLY A 111 -6.75 2.24 2.90
N TYR A 112 -5.91 1.24 2.67
CA TYR A 112 -6.28 -0.10 2.22
C TYR A 112 -6.79 -0.91 3.42
N ALA A 113 -7.98 -1.49 3.28
CA ALA A 113 -8.56 -2.37 4.29
C ALA A 113 -7.77 -3.68 4.45
N ARG A 114 -7.04 -4.08 3.40
CA ARG A 114 -6.13 -5.23 3.43
C ARG A 114 -4.75 -4.78 3.91
N ALA A 115 -4.29 -5.41 4.98
CA ALA A 115 -2.98 -5.19 5.58
C ALA A 115 -2.34 -6.55 5.92
N ASP A 116 -2.22 -7.42 4.92
CA ASP A 116 -1.65 -8.75 5.13
C ASP A 116 -0.20 -8.62 5.59
N LEU A 117 0.21 -9.46 6.54
CA LEU A 117 1.60 -9.53 6.94
C LEU A 117 2.40 -10.16 5.79
N PRO A 118 3.36 -9.45 5.19
CA PRO A 118 4.19 -10.05 4.17
C PRO A 118 5.20 -11.02 4.78
N SER A 119 5.61 -12.02 4.00
CA SER A 119 6.72 -12.86 4.42
C SER A 119 8.03 -12.09 4.34
N THR A 120 8.98 -12.42 5.22
CA THR A 120 10.33 -11.86 5.23
C THR A 120 11.01 -11.99 3.85
N GLU A 121 10.77 -13.09 3.14
CA GLU A 121 11.32 -13.30 1.80
C GLU A 121 10.80 -12.30 0.76
N GLU A 122 9.53 -11.91 0.84
CA GLU A 122 8.92 -10.98 -0.10
C GLU A 122 9.44 -9.56 0.09
N VAL A 123 9.54 -9.14 1.35
CA VAL A 123 10.14 -7.85 1.69
C VAL A 123 11.63 -7.87 1.35
N GLY A 124 12.33 -8.98 1.58
CA GLY A 124 13.74 -9.15 1.23
C GLY A 124 14.00 -9.13 -0.29
N ARG A 125 13.09 -9.67 -1.10
CA ARG A 125 13.15 -9.53 -2.57
C ARG A 125 12.95 -8.07 -3.00
N LEU A 126 11.93 -7.40 -2.46
CA LEU A 126 11.70 -5.98 -2.76
C LEU A 126 12.89 -5.10 -2.34
N LYS A 127 13.44 -5.34 -1.14
CA LYS A 127 14.62 -4.65 -0.63
C LYS A 127 15.79 -4.74 -1.61
N ARG A 128 16.13 -5.95 -2.05
CA ARG A 128 17.20 -6.18 -3.03
C ARG A 128 16.93 -5.50 -4.36
N ALA A 129 15.68 -5.53 -4.84
CA ALA A 129 15.31 -4.85 -6.08
C ALA A 129 15.48 -3.32 -5.97
N VAL A 130 14.97 -2.71 -4.90
CA VAL A 130 15.10 -1.27 -4.62
C VAL A 130 16.57 -0.86 -4.53
N GLN A 131 17.38 -1.58 -3.73
CA GLN A 131 18.80 -1.29 -3.55
C GLN A 131 19.62 -1.50 -4.83
N SER A 132 19.30 -2.53 -5.62
CA SER A 132 19.94 -2.77 -6.92
C SER A 132 19.63 -1.65 -7.92
N HIS A 133 18.38 -1.19 -7.99
CA HIS A 133 18.00 -0.07 -8.87
C HIS A 133 18.58 1.27 -8.39
N SER A 134 18.61 1.50 -7.08
CA SER A 134 19.20 2.69 -6.47
C SER A 134 20.69 2.79 -6.77
N SER A 135 21.46 1.73 -6.46
CA SER A 135 22.92 1.73 -6.66
C SER A 135 23.37 1.87 -8.12
N ARG A 136 22.52 1.48 -9.07
CA ARG A 136 22.78 1.63 -10.52
C ARG A 136 22.36 2.99 -11.07
N SER A 137 21.66 3.81 -10.30
CA SER A 137 21.13 5.10 -10.76
C SER A 137 21.93 6.25 -10.16
N TRP A 138 22.60 7.04 -10.99
CA TRP A 138 23.34 8.21 -10.53
C TRP A 138 22.45 9.25 -9.80
N LEU A 139 21.16 9.29 -10.15
CA LEU A 139 20.20 10.24 -9.57
C LEU A 139 19.71 9.82 -8.18
N VAL A 140 19.59 8.50 -7.91
CA VAL A 140 18.89 7.99 -6.72
C VAL A 140 19.80 7.18 -5.79
N ASN A 141 21.08 7.03 -6.13
CA ASN A 141 22.04 6.22 -5.38
C ASN A 141 22.10 6.63 -3.90
N GLY A 142 21.58 5.77 -3.03
CA GLY A 142 21.58 5.95 -1.58
C GLY A 142 20.57 6.97 -1.05
N ASP A 143 19.58 7.37 -1.84
CA ASP A 143 18.52 8.28 -1.40
C ASP A 143 17.47 7.55 -0.54
N CYS A 144 17.69 7.57 0.78
CA CYS A 144 16.83 6.91 1.75
C CYS A 144 15.34 7.29 1.61
N LYS A 145 15.04 8.53 1.20
CA LYS A 145 13.66 9.02 1.08
C LYS A 145 12.94 8.34 -0.08
N SER A 146 13.60 8.30 -1.23
CA SER A 146 13.04 7.68 -2.45
C SER A 146 12.89 6.18 -2.29
N GLU A 147 13.88 5.51 -1.70
CA GLU A 147 13.82 4.07 -1.42
C GLU A 147 12.69 3.74 -0.44
N ALA A 148 12.58 4.48 0.68
CA ALA A 148 11.54 4.26 1.68
C ALA A 148 10.14 4.44 1.10
N VAL A 149 9.89 5.56 0.41
CA VAL A 149 8.59 5.86 -0.21
C VAL A 149 8.23 4.83 -1.29
N THR A 150 9.21 4.43 -2.11
CA THR A 150 9.00 3.41 -3.15
C THR A 150 8.59 2.08 -2.53
N ALA A 151 9.28 1.63 -1.48
CA ALA A 151 8.95 0.41 -0.77
C ALA A 151 7.55 0.48 -0.14
N PHE A 152 7.22 1.61 0.51
CA PHE A 152 5.90 1.84 1.12
C PHE A 152 4.78 1.71 0.07
N VAL A 153 4.89 2.47 -1.03
CA VAL A 153 3.86 2.47 -2.08
C VAL A 153 3.71 1.09 -2.70
N LEU A 154 4.81 0.41 -3.03
CA LEU A 154 4.75 -0.91 -3.66
C LEU A 154 4.14 -1.99 -2.76
N LEU A 155 4.52 -2.02 -1.47
CA LEU A 155 3.95 -2.97 -0.50
C LEU A 155 2.46 -2.72 -0.31
N ARG A 156 2.07 -1.46 -0.10
CA ARG A 156 0.67 -1.08 0.10
C ARG A 156 -0.17 -1.38 -1.15
N ARG A 157 0.33 -1.10 -2.36
CA ARG A 157 -0.34 -1.45 -3.63
C ARG A 157 -0.44 -2.96 -3.88
N CYS A 158 0.29 -3.78 -3.13
CA CYS A 158 0.12 -5.23 -3.08
C CYS A 158 -0.83 -5.70 -1.95
N GLY A 159 -1.41 -4.78 -1.18
CA GLY A 159 -2.26 -5.08 -0.03
C GLY A 159 -1.50 -5.52 1.23
N LEU A 160 -0.21 -5.21 1.31
CA LEU A 160 0.68 -5.64 2.40
C LEU A 160 0.80 -4.54 3.45
N LYS A 161 0.87 -4.95 4.73
CA LYS A 161 1.15 -4.03 5.83
C LYS A 161 2.54 -3.45 5.66
N ALA A 162 2.64 -2.13 5.65
CA ALA A 162 3.90 -1.40 5.59
C ALA A 162 3.73 -0.10 6.36
N VAL A 163 4.77 0.29 7.10
CA VAL A 163 4.82 1.54 7.86
C VAL A 163 6.04 2.32 7.40
N LEU A 164 5.85 3.54 6.93
CA LEU A 164 6.93 4.46 6.61
C LEU A 164 7.31 5.24 7.86
N HIS A 165 8.59 5.22 8.19
CA HIS A 165 9.19 5.93 9.30
C HIS A 165 10.09 7.04 8.79
N VAL A 166 10.10 8.15 9.51
CA VAL A 166 11.17 9.16 9.45
C VAL A 166 11.73 9.28 10.85
N GLY A 167 13.04 9.15 10.97
CA GLY A 167 13.75 9.23 12.24
C GLY A 167 14.87 10.24 12.21
N VAL A 168 15.24 10.71 13.40
CA VAL A 168 16.35 11.62 13.67
C VAL A 168 17.44 10.88 14.42
N HIS A 169 18.69 11.26 14.18
CA HIS A 169 19.83 10.88 14.99
C HIS A 169 20.48 12.18 15.48
N GLU A 170 20.75 12.29 16.77
CA GLU A 170 21.20 13.55 17.38
C GLU A 170 22.70 13.81 17.15
N HIS A 171 23.56 12.78 17.10
CA HIS A 171 25.00 13.01 16.98
C HIS A 171 25.77 11.95 16.16
N PRO A 172 26.07 12.18 14.87
CA PRO A 172 25.85 13.42 14.13
C PRO A 172 24.37 13.68 13.83
N PHE A 173 23.98 14.95 13.74
CA PHE A 173 22.62 15.34 13.34
C PHE A 173 22.30 14.81 11.95
N ALA A 174 21.41 13.83 11.87
CA ALA A 174 21.02 13.20 10.62
C ALA A 174 19.53 12.83 10.62
N LEU A 175 18.95 12.85 9.43
CA LEU A 175 17.59 12.36 9.18
C LEU A 175 17.68 11.09 8.33
N HIS A 176 16.84 10.11 8.65
CA HIS A 176 16.73 8.88 7.89
C HIS A 176 15.27 8.50 7.68
N ALA A 177 14.97 7.89 6.54
CA ALA A 177 13.64 7.38 6.24
C ALA A 177 13.74 5.90 5.87
N TRP A 178 12.81 5.10 6.39
CA TRP A 178 12.73 3.68 6.09
C TRP A 178 11.29 3.17 6.14
N THR A 179 10.99 2.14 5.36
CA THR A 179 9.71 1.43 5.43
C THR A 179 9.90 0.10 6.14
N ALA A 180 9.20 -0.09 7.25
CA ALA A 180 9.17 -1.32 8.03
C ALA A 180 8.00 -2.22 7.60
N SER A 181 8.29 -3.49 7.33
CA SER A 181 7.30 -4.48 6.90
C SER A 181 7.86 -5.90 7.04
N GLY A 182 7.06 -6.86 7.52
CA GLY A 182 7.46 -8.27 7.60
C GLY A 182 8.79 -8.52 8.34
N GLY A 183 9.07 -7.73 9.39
CA GLY A 183 10.32 -7.81 10.16
C GLY A 183 11.57 -7.23 9.47
N LEU A 184 11.44 -6.64 8.27
CA LEU A 184 12.52 -6.01 7.53
C LEU A 184 12.26 -4.52 7.31
N CYS A 185 13.35 -3.78 7.03
CA CYS A 185 13.31 -2.37 6.70
C CYS A 185 13.88 -2.12 5.29
N VAL A 186 13.25 -1.23 4.53
CA VAL A 186 13.71 -0.77 3.22
C VAL A 186 13.69 0.76 3.15
N PRO A 187 14.85 1.44 3.04
CA PRO A 187 16.20 0.94 3.32
C PRO A 187 16.35 0.46 4.78
N ASP A 188 17.54 -0.03 5.15
CA ASP A 188 17.84 -0.44 6.52
C ASP A 188 17.57 0.67 7.54
N ALA A 189 16.91 0.36 8.66
CA ALA A 189 16.60 1.33 9.71
C ALA A 189 17.84 1.82 10.47
N VAL A 190 18.91 1.03 10.46
CA VAL A 190 20.18 1.32 11.13
C VAL A 190 21.29 1.38 10.07
N PRO A 191 21.29 2.38 9.18
CA PRO A 191 22.33 2.50 8.17
C PRO A 191 23.68 2.78 8.87
N ARG A 192 24.71 2.02 8.50
CA ARG A 192 26.09 2.17 9.02
C ARG A 192 26.22 2.06 10.55
N GLY A 193 25.27 1.41 11.22
CA GLY A 193 25.28 1.25 12.69
C GLY A 193 24.67 2.41 13.47
N HIS A 194 24.15 3.46 12.83
CA HIS A 194 23.50 4.59 13.49
C HIS A 194 22.01 4.31 13.75
N THR A 195 21.55 4.46 14.99
CA THR A 195 20.16 4.22 15.38
C THR A 195 19.34 5.51 15.30
N PHE A 196 18.32 5.54 14.44
CA PHE A 196 17.47 6.72 14.28
C PHE A 196 16.21 6.59 15.14
N THR A 197 15.96 7.58 15.99
CA THR A 197 14.72 7.68 16.78
C THR A 197 13.56 8.10 15.87
N PRO A 198 12.50 7.30 15.73
CA PRO A 198 11.35 7.66 14.89
C PRO A 198 10.65 8.93 15.41
N VAL A 199 10.44 9.90 14.54
CA VAL A 199 9.69 11.14 14.82
C VAL A 199 8.39 11.24 14.04
N LEU A 200 8.27 10.48 12.94
CA LEU A 200 7.05 10.40 12.15
C LEU A 200 6.84 8.95 11.72
N LEU A 201 5.60 8.48 11.86
CA LEU A 201 5.15 7.17 11.39
C LEU A 201 3.91 7.34 10.50
N ILE A 202 3.90 6.65 9.37
CA ILE A 202 2.80 6.65 8.40
C ILE A 202 2.50 5.19 8.07
N ASP A 203 1.36 4.67 8.54
CA ASP A 203 0.91 3.28 8.33
C ASP A 203 -0.23 3.16 7.30
N GLY A 204 -0.75 4.29 6.84
CA GLY A 204 -1.79 4.43 5.83
C GLY A 204 -1.76 5.83 5.20
N GLY A 205 -2.60 6.07 4.18
CA GLY A 205 -2.76 7.41 3.62
C GLY A 205 -3.07 8.40 4.73
N GLY A 206 -2.20 9.40 4.90
CA GLY A 206 -2.27 10.40 5.96
C GLY A 206 -3.69 10.94 6.14
N GLN A 207 -4.11 10.96 7.40
CA GLN A 207 -5.15 11.86 7.88
C GLN A 207 -4.52 13.23 8.13
#